data_AF-A0A0S2IBQ6-F1
#
_entry.id   AF-A0A0S2IBQ6-F1
#
_cell.length_a   1.000
_cell.length_b   1.000
_cell.length_c   1.000
_cell.angle_alpha   90.00
_cell.angle_beta   90.00
_cell.angle_gamma   90.00
#
_symmetry.space_group_name_H-M   'P 1'
#
loop_
_entity.id
_entity.type
_entity.pdbx_description
1 polymer ?
#
loop_
_entity_poly.entity_id
_entity_poly.type
_entity_poly.pdbx_seq_one_letter_code
_entity_poly.pdbx_strand_id
1 'polypeptide(L)'
;MNKENKNINNNRNDIFNWRNLDRNNKYFKFIEECRIKNYDPKTDGINTHHIIPQYVFNSEEDQNYKESLENLIRLSVKDHIQAHKLLYEVYKNEQDNGAINLLSGATEEARLIYRRLGAKATNEDQRKKGATFFNREYQRELALRSMNRPDAIEIRSKAGQIGGTNRQKN
;
A
#
# COMPACT_ATOMS: atom_id res chain seq x y z
N MET A 1 17.59 -34.12 -28.46
CA MET A 1 16.80 -33.71 -27.28
C MET A 1 17.58 -32.63 -26.53
N ASN A 2 17.43 -31.37 -26.93
CA ASN A 2 18.03 -30.24 -26.22
C ASN A 2 16.95 -29.63 -25.34
N LYS A 3 17.09 -29.80 -24.02
CA LYS A 3 16.25 -29.10 -23.03
C LYS A 3 16.75 -27.66 -22.98
N GLU A 4 15.99 -26.75 -23.59
CA GLU A 4 16.17 -25.32 -23.38
C GLU A 4 15.95 -24.99 -21.90
N ASN A 5 17.03 -24.64 -21.23
CA ASN A 5 16.99 -23.99 -19.92
C ASN A 5 16.39 -22.59 -20.12
N LYS A 6 15.08 -22.47 -19.94
CA LYS A 6 14.44 -21.18 -19.71
C LYS A 6 14.96 -20.63 -18.39
N ASN A 7 15.88 -19.69 -18.51
CA ASN A 7 16.37 -18.86 -17.43
C ASN A 7 15.21 -17.94 -16.99
N ILE A 8 14.38 -18.43 -16.08
CA ILE A 8 13.28 -17.65 -15.50
C ILE A 8 13.92 -16.70 -14.48
N ASN A 9 14.21 -15.48 -14.94
CA ASN A 9 14.53 -14.35 -14.07
C ASN A 9 13.31 -14.09 -13.17
N ASN A 10 13.38 -14.60 -11.93
CA ASN A 10 12.38 -14.41 -10.88
C ASN A 10 12.45 -13.00 -10.28
N ASN A 11 12.31 -11.96 -11.11
CA ASN A 11 12.13 -10.60 -10.62
C ASN A 11 10.63 -10.40 -10.37
N ARG A 12 10.19 -10.52 -9.12
CA ARG A 12 8.77 -10.34 -8.72
C ARG A 12 8.20 -8.96 -9.10
N ASN A 13 9.05 -8.01 -9.50
CA ASN A 13 8.67 -6.66 -9.90
C ASN A 13 8.14 -6.56 -11.35
N ASP A 14 8.39 -7.57 -12.21
CA ASP A 14 7.87 -7.57 -13.60
C ASP A 14 6.45 -8.15 -13.70
N ILE A 15 5.90 -8.67 -12.61
CA ILE A 15 4.62 -9.40 -12.58
C ILE A 15 3.41 -8.45 -12.59
N PHE A 16 3.59 -7.17 -12.26
CA PHE A 16 2.52 -6.17 -12.24
C PHE A 16 2.91 -4.94 -13.06
N ASN A 17 3.02 -5.10 -14.38
CA ASN A 17 3.03 -3.97 -15.32
C ASN A 17 1.60 -3.75 -15.81
N TRP A 18 1.06 -2.54 -15.65
CA TRP A 18 -0.31 -2.21 -16.06
C TRP A 18 -0.60 -2.49 -17.55
N ARG A 19 0.45 -2.47 -18.39
CA ARG A 19 0.38 -2.81 -19.82
C ARG A 19 0.09 -4.29 -20.07
N ASN A 20 0.44 -5.16 -19.13
CA ASN A 20 0.31 -6.61 -19.25
C ASN A 20 -0.90 -7.19 -18.49
N LEU A 21 -1.76 -6.34 -17.93
CA LEU A 21 -2.96 -6.82 -17.23
C LEU A 21 -3.92 -7.51 -18.20
N ASP A 22 -4.44 -8.67 -17.80
CA ASP A 22 -5.47 -9.38 -18.55
C ASP A 22 -6.78 -8.56 -18.56
N ARG A 23 -7.09 -7.94 -19.69
CA ARG A 23 -8.30 -7.13 -19.89
C ARG A 23 -9.58 -7.94 -20.06
N ASN A 24 -9.48 -9.26 -20.18
CA ASN A 24 -10.63 -10.15 -20.31
C ASN A 24 -11.12 -10.72 -18.97
N ASN A 25 -10.48 -10.35 -17.86
CA ASN A 25 -10.88 -10.78 -16.54
C ASN A 25 -12.23 -10.17 -16.11
N LYS A 26 -12.82 -10.73 -15.05
CA LYS A 26 -14.13 -10.31 -14.52
C LYS A 26 -14.19 -8.86 -14.03
N TYR A 27 -13.07 -8.30 -13.56
CA TYR A 27 -13.03 -6.91 -13.10
C TYR A 27 -13.21 -5.96 -14.29
N PHE A 28 -12.44 -6.14 -15.36
CA PHE A 28 -12.56 -5.27 -16.54
C PHE A 28 -13.92 -5.41 -17.23
N LYS A 29 -14.48 -6.62 -17.29
CA LYS A 29 -15.86 -6.82 -17.76
C LYS A 29 -16.88 -6.02 -16.95
N PHE A 30 -16.77 -6.07 -15.62
CA PHE A 30 -17.63 -5.29 -14.72
C PHE A 30 -17.45 -3.78 -14.89
N ILE A 31 -16.22 -3.30 -15.11
CA ILE A 31 -15.97 -1.87 -15.38
C ILE A 31 -16.67 -1.42 -16.66
N GLU A 32 -16.63 -2.21 -17.73
CA GLU A 32 -17.32 -1.90 -18.97
C GLU A 32 -18.86 -1.89 -18.79
N GLU A 33 -19.41 -2.81 -18.00
CA GLU A 33 -20.82 -2.76 -17.59
C GLU A 33 -21.16 -1.49 -16.81
N CYS A 34 -20.24 -1.00 -15.97
CA CYS A 34 -20.43 0.24 -15.22
C CYS A 34 -20.40 1.49 -16.11
N ARG A 35 -19.68 1.48 -17.24
CA ARG A 35 -19.61 2.65 -18.14
C ARG A 35 -20.96 3.02 -18.76
N ILE A 36 -21.84 2.04 -18.94
CA ILE A 36 -23.17 2.25 -19.53
C ILE A 36 -24.26 2.52 -18.48
N LYS A 37 -23.94 2.39 -17.18
CA LYS A 37 -24.88 2.68 -16.10
C LYS A 37 -25.03 4.19 -15.93
N ASN A 38 -26.24 4.61 -15.57
CA ASN A 38 -26.52 5.96 -15.12
C ASN A 38 -26.76 5.93 -13.61
N TYR A 39 -25.98 6.71 -12.87
CA TYR A 39 -26.09 6.80 -11.41
C TYR A 39 -26.73 8.13 -11.03
N ASP A 40 -27.64 8.13 -10.05
CA ASP A 40 -28.17 9.36 -9.47
C ASP A 40 -27.26 9.81 -8.32
N PRO A 41 -26.58 10.97 -8.45
CA PRO A 41 -25.67 11.44 -7.41
C PRO A 41 -26.32 11.67 -6.06
N LYS A 42 -27.64 11.93 -6.01
CA LYS A 42 -28.35 12.21 -4.77
C LYS A 42 -28.61 10.96 -3.94
N THR A 43 -28.84 9.82 -4.58
CA THR A 43 -29.20 8.56 -3.91
C THR A 43 -28.02 7.61 -3.80
N ASP A 44 -27.15 7.58 -4.80
CA ASP A 44 -26.21 6.47 -4.96
C ASP A 44 -24.85 6.74 -4.31
N GLY A 45 -24.53 8.02 -4.05
CA GLY A 45 -23.22 8.49 -3.63
C GLY A 45 -22.16 8.20 -4.70
N ILE A 46 -21.51 9.23 -5.24
CA ILE A 46 -20.58 9.04 -6.37
C ILE A 46 -19.13 9.16 -5.90
N ASN A 47 -18.36 8.12 -6.18
CA ASN A 47 -16.93 8.07 -5.92
C ASN A 47 -16.15 7.90 -7.23
N THR A 48 -14.95 8.48 -7.27
CA THR A 48 -14.00 8.24 -8.35
C THR A 48 -13.23 6.95 -8.06
N HIS A 49 -13.13 6.08 -9.07
CA HIS A 49 -12.39 4.83 -9.04
C HIS A 49 -11.36 4.81 -10.16
N HIS A 50 -10.18 4.24 -9.89
CA HIS A 50 -9.15 4.03 -10.91
C HIS A 50 -9.41 2.71 -11.62
N ILE A 51 -9.56 2.73 -12.94
CA ILE A 51 -9.74 1.53 -13.79
C ILE A 51 -8.50 0.64 -13.73
N ILE A 52 -7.32 1.26 -13.69
CA ILE A 52 -6.07 0.59 -13.39
C ILE A 52 -5.65 0.94 -11.97
N PRO A 53 -5.52 -0.05 -11.08
CA PRO A 53 -5.16 0.19 -9.69
C PRO A 53 -3.81 0.91 -9.56
N GLN A 54 -3.71 1.87 -8.64
CA GLN A 54 -2.50 2.68 -8.50
C GLN A 54 -1.23 1.86 -8.20
N TYR A 55 -1.38 0.74 -7.49
CA TYR A 55 -0.25 -0.10 -7.09
C TYR A 55 0.41 -0.87 -8.25
N VAL A 56 -0.14 -0.83 -9.47
CA VAL A 56 0.46 -1.49 -10.65
C VAL A 56 1.31 -0.55 -11.50
N PHE A 57 1.41 0.72 -11.08
CA PHE A 57 2.26 1.71 -11.74
C PHE A 57 3.62 1.76 -11.03
N ASN A 58 4.67 1.44 -11.78
CA ASN A 58 6.00 1.18 -11.21
C ASN A 58 7.07 2.14 -11.71
N SER A 59 6.71 3.03 -12.64
CA SER A 59 7.61 4.00 -13.24
C SER A 59 7.09 5.43 -13.09
N GLU A 60 8.00 6.39 -13.16
CA GLU A 60 7.69 7.83 -13.19
C GLU A 60 6.93 8.19 -14.46
N GLU A 61 7.31 7.60 -15.60
CA GLU A 61 6.69 7.80 -16.91
C GLU A 61 5.21 7.41 -16.91
N ASP A 62 4.83 6.38 -16.15
CA ASP A 62 3.43 5.94 -16.08
C ASP A 62 2.55 6.80 -15.16
N GLN A 63 3.12 7.71 -14.36
CA GLN A 63 2.35 8.53 -13.41
C GLN A 63 1.37 9.47 -14.11
N ASN A 64 1.69 9.94 -15.32
CA ASN A 64 0.79 10.78 -16.10
C ASN A 64 -0.50 10.06 -16.47
N TYR A 65 -0.41 8.77 -16.83
CA TYR A 65 -1.59 7.97 -17.14
C TYR A 65 -2.37 7.58 -15.88
N LYS A 66 -1.67 7.33 -14.76
CA LYS A 66 -2.28 6.93 -13.48
C LYS A 66 -3.42 7.86 -13.06
N GLU A 67 -3.20 9.18 -13.12
CA GLU A 67 -4.17 10.21 -12.72
C GLU A 67 -4.98 10.78 -13.90
N SER A 68 -4.81 10.24 -15.10
CA SER A 68 -5.53 10.71 -16.29
C SER A 68 -7.01 10.38 -16.23
N LEU A 69 -7.84 11.22 -16.84
CA LEU A 69 -9.29 10.97 -16.95
C LEU A 69 -9.61 9.64 -17.66
N GLU A 70 -8.72 9.14 -18.52
CA GLU A 70 -8.86 7.85 -19.19
C GLU A 70 -8.77 6.66 -18.23
N ASN A 71 -8.03 6.83 -17.13
CA ASN A 71 -7.89 5.83 -16.08
C ASN A 71 -8.91 6.00 -14.94
N LEU A 72 -9.80 6.99 -15.02
CA LEU A 72 -10.77 7.27 -13.97
C LEU A 72 -12.20 6.97 -14.44
N ILE A 73 -13.01 6.42 -13.54
CA ILE A 73 -14.43 6.21 -13.74
C ILE A 73 -15.20 6.62 -12.49
N ARG A 74 -16.40 7.19 -12.67
CA ARG A 74 -17.30 7.54 -11.56
C ARG A 74 -18.26 6.39 -11.32
N LEU A 75 -18.30 5.89 -10.09
CA LEU A 75 -19.13 4.75 -9.68
C LEU A 75 -20.01 5.15 -8.49
N SER A 76 -21.15 4.49 -8.35
CA SER A 76 -21.86 4.47 -7.07
C SER A 76 -20.99 3.85 -5.97
N VAL A 77 -21.27 4.17 -4.70
CA VAL A 77 -20.55 3.53 -3.58
C VAL A 77 -20.62 2.00 -3.67
N LYS A 78 -21.80 1.47 -4.02
CA LYS A 78 -22.02 0.02 -4.16
C LYS A 78 -21.16 -0.59 -5.27
N ASP A 79 -21.13 0.03 -6.44
CA ASP A 79 -20.32 -0.48 -7.56
C ASP A 79 -18.83 -0.28 -7.31
N HIS A 80 -18.42 0.76 -6.58
CA HIS A 80 -17.03 0.96 -6.17
C HIS A 80 -16.55 -0.15 -5.22
N ILE A 81 -17.37 -0.54 -4.24
CA ILE A 81 -17.07 -1.69 -3.37
C ILE A 81 -16.95 -2.97 -4.19
N GLN A 82 -17.86 -3.19 -5.15
CA GLN A 82 -17.84 -4.37 -6.00
C GLN A 82 -16.59 -4.40 -6.91
N ALA A 83 -16.17 -3.25 -7.43
CA ALA A 83 -14.94 -3.10 -8.20
C ALA A 83 -13.72 -3.56 -7.39
N HIS A 84 -13.56 -3.09 -6.14
CA HIS A 84 -12.46 -3.54 -5.28
C HIS A 84 -12.57 -5.01 -4.87
N LYS A 85 -13.78 -5.57 -4.67
CA LYS A 85 -13.96 -7.02 -4.45
C LYS A 85 -13.42 -7.84 -5.62
N LEU A 86 -13.74 -7.44 -6.85
CA LEU A 86 -13.26 -8.13 -8.04
C LEU A 86 -11.75 -7.97 -8.23
N LEU A 87 -11.19 -6.78 -7.98
CA LEU A 87 -9.74 -6.57 -7.97
C LEU A 87 -9.03 -7.46 -6.96
N TYR A 88 -9.51 -7.50 -5.72
CA TYR A 88 -8.96 -8.37 -4.69
C TYR A 88 -9.07 -9.84 -5.08
N GLU A 89 -10.15 -10.24 -5.73
CA GLU A 89 -10.30 -11.62 -6.17
C GLU A 89 -9.34 -12.02 -7.27
N VAL A 90 -9.06 -11.11 -8.23
CA VAL A 90 -8.14 -11.32 -9.36
C VAL A 90 -6.67 -11.23 -8.92
N TYR A 91 -6.31 -10.18 -8.19
CA TYR A 91 -4.91 -9.83 -7.93
C TYR A 91 -4.45 -10.10 -6.49
N LYS A 92 -5.38 -10.39 -5.57
CA LYS A 92 -5.11 -10.68 -4.13
C LYS A 92 -4.32 -9.57 -3.42
N ASN A 93 -4.49 -8.32 -3.87
CA ASN A 93 -3.81 -7.19 -3.25
C ASN A 93 -4.59 -6.69 -2.03
N GLU A 94 -3.97 -6.74 -0.85
CA GLU A 94 -4.58 -6.30 0.41
C GLU A 94 -4.98 -4.81 0.44
N GLN A 95 -4.44 -3.96 -0.45
CA GLN A 95 -4.91 -2.58 -0.58
C GLN A 95 -6.38 -2.53 -1.02
N ASP A 96 -6.81 -3.45 -1.89
CA ASP A 96 -8.21 -3.57 -2.32
C ASP A 96 -9.10 -4.05 -1.15
N ASN A 97 -8.60 -4.97 -0.33
CA ASN A 97 -9.29 -5.40 0.89
C ASN A 97 -9.47 -4.23 1.88
N GLY A 98 -8.44 -3.40 2.06
CA GLY A 98 -8.54 -2.16 2.83
C GLY A 98 -9.61 -1.20 2.28
N ALA A 99 -9.67 -1.04 0.96
CA ALA A 99 -10.64 -0.16 0.31
C ALA A 99 -12.08 -0.66 0.46
N ILE A 100 -12.31 -1.98 0.37
CA ILE A 100 -13.62 -2.61 0.62
C ILE A 100 -14.11 -2.27 2.02
N ASN A 101 -13.26 -2.45 3.05
CA ASN A 101 -13.62 -2.17 4.43
C ASN A 101 -13.93 -0.69 4.63
N LEU A 102 -13.08 0.19 4.09
CA LEU A 102 -13.26 1.64 4.21
C LEU A 102 -14.59 2.10 3.60
N LEU A 103 -14.86 1.69 2.36
CA LEU A 103 -16.09 2.05 1.64
C LEU A 103 -17.35 1.42 2.25
N SER A 104 -17.22 0.27 2.92
CA SER A 104 -18.33 -0.39 3.61
C SER A 104 -18.57 0.13 5.03
N GLY A 105 -17.79 1.12 5.49
CA GLY A 105 -17.92 1.71 6.83
C GLY A 105 -17.14 0.99 7.95
N ALA A 106 -16.42 -0.08 7.65
CA ALA A 106 -15.55 -0.81 8.58
C ALA A 106 -14.18 -0.12 8.70
N THR A 107 -14.19 1.09 9.27
CA THR A 107 -13.04 2.02 9.24
C THR A 107 -11.86 1.56 10.09
N GLU A 108 -12.10 0.91 11.23
CA GLU A 108 -11.03 0.41 12.11
C GLU A 108 -10.30 -0.79 11.47
N GLU A 109 -11.03 -1.71 10.85
CA GLU A 109 -10.48 -2.83 10.10
C GLU A 109 -9.62 -2.33 8.93
N ALA A 110 -10.14 -1.38 8.14
CA ALA A 110 -9.40 -0.74 7.07
C ALA A 110 -8.11 -0.08 7.59
N ARG A 111 -8.19 0.63 8.71
CA ARG A 111 -7.05 1.29 9.34
C ARG A 111 -5.96 0.30 9.74
N LEU A 112 -6.33 -0.85 10.31
CA LEU A 112 -5.37 -1.90 10.68
C LEU A 112 -4.68 -2.49 9.44
N ILE A 113 -5.43 -2.71 8.35
CA ILE A 113 -4.87 -3.21 7.08
C ILE A 113 -3.84 -2.22 6.54
N TYR A 114 -4.20 -0.94 6.38
CA TYR A 114 -3.29 0.06 5.83
C TYR A 114 -2.07 0.31 6.72
N ARG A 115 -2.22 0.27 8.05
CA ARG A 115 -1.08 0.35 8.98
C ARG A 115 -0.09 -0.79 8.77
N ARG A 116 -0.57 -2.03 8.62
CA ARG A 116 0.28 -3.20 8.37
C ARG A 116 1.00 -3.08 7.03
N LEU A 117 0.31 -2.64 5.98
CA LEU A 117 0.91 -2.45 4.66
C LEU A 117 1.98 -1.35 4.67
N GLY A 118 1.69 -0.21 5.30
CA GLY A 118 2.66 0.88 5.47
C GLY A 118 3.89 0.42 6.24
N ALA A 119 3.71 -0.30 7.36
CA ALA A 119 4.83 -0.84 8.14
C ALA A 119 5.70 -1.79 7.33
N LYS A 120 5.10 -2.69 6.52
CA LYS A 120 5.85 -3.58 5.63
C LYS A 120 6.69 -2.80 4.60
N ALA A 121 6.08 -1.82 3.94
CA ALA A 121 6.76 -0.99 2.94
C ALA A 121 7.92 -0.19 3.55
N THR A 122 7.71 0.44 4.71
CA THR A 122 8.76 1.16 5.44
C THR A 122 9.90 0.25 5.87
N ASN A 123 9.59 -0.94 6.40
CA ASN A 123 10.62 -1.90 6.80
C ASN A 123 11.46 -2.36 5.61
N GLU A 124 10.84 -2.55 4.44
CA GLU A 124 11.57 -2.91 3.22
C GLU A 124 12.48 -1.77 2.74
N ASP A 125 12.00 -0.53 2.75
CA ASP A 125 12.78 0.66 2.40
C ASP A 125 13.97 0.86 3.34
N GLN A 126 13.75 0.75 4.66
CA GLN A 126 14.81 0.78 5.67
C GLN A 126 15.84 -0.31 5.44
N ARG A 127 15.39 -1.53 5.12
CA ARG A 127 16.29 -2.64 4.79
C ARG A 127 17.15 -2.33 3.57
N LYS A 128 16.57 -1.79 2.49
CA LYS A 128 17.31 -1.39 1.27
C LYS A 128 18.36 -0.30 1.57
N LYS A 129 18.03 0.64 2.46
CA LYS A 129 18.93 1.71 2.91
C LYS A 129 19.97 1.25 3.94
N GLY A 130 19.92 -0.01 4.38
CA GLY A 130 20.73 -0.49 5.51
C GLY A 130 20.38 0.19 6.84
N ALA A 131 19.30 0.96 6.91
CA ALA A 131 18.85 1.73 8.07
C ALA A 131 18.06 0.84 9.05
N THR A 132 18.65 -0.30 9.43
CA THR A 132 17.98 -1.30 10.27
C THR A 132 18.65 -1.42 11.63
N PHE A 133 17.92 -2.01 12.58
CA PHE A 133 18.45 -2.35 13.90
C PHE A 133 19.71 -3.23 13.83
N PHE A 134 19.78 -4.12 12.83
CA PHE A 134 20.87 -5.08 12.67
C PHE A 134 22.12 -4.50 11.97
N ASN A 135 22.06 -3.26 11.48
CA ASN A 135 23.23 -2.61 10.91
C ASN A 135 24.03 -1.87 11.99
N ARG A 136 25.20 -2.40 12.33
CA ARG A 136 26.09 -1.85 13.37
C ARG A 136 26.50 -0.40 13.11
N GLU A 137 26.89 -0.07 11.87
CA GLU A 137 27.35 1.28 11.54
C GLU A 137 26.21 2.30 11.66
N TYR A 138 25.02 1.93 11.19
CA TYR A 138 23.83 2.75 11.35
C TYR A 138 23.44 2.95 12.82
N GLN A 139 23.52 1.90 13.66
CA GLN A 139 23.28 2.02 15.10
C GLN A 139 24.31 2.93 15.79
N ARG A 140 25.59 2.86 15.35
CA ARG A 140 26.65 3.74 15.85
C ARG A 140 26.35 5.20 15.50
N GLU A 141 25.94 5.47 14.26
CA GLU A 141 25.55 6.81 13.81
C GLU A 141 24.37 7.35 14.64
N LEU A 142 23.31 6.56 14.81
CA LEU A 142 22.14 6.96 15.62
C LEU A 142 22.52 7.25 17.08
N ALA A 143 23.40 6.44 17.67
CA ALA A 143 23.88 6.66 19.03
C ALA A 143 24.64 7.99 19.16
N LEU A 144 25.55 8.29 18.22
CA LEU A 144 26.29 9.55 18.18
C LEU A 144 25.35 10.74 17.97
N ARG A 145 24.41 10.64 17.04
CA ARG A 145 23.39 11.67 16.79
C ARG A 145 22.55 11.96 18.04
N SER A 146 22.19 10.91 18.79
CA SER A 146 21.48 11.05 20.07
C SER A 146 22.33 11.78 21.13
N MET A 147 23.63 11.47 21.22
CA MET A 147 24.54 12.10 22.18
C MET A 147 24.84 13.55 21.87
N ASN A 148 24.89 13.92 20.58
CA ASN A 148 25.20 15.29 20.15
C ASN A 148 24.02 16.27 20.31
N ARG A 149 22.87 15.83 20.81
CA ARG A 149 21.76 16.74 21.07
C ARG A 149 22.05 17.61 22.30
N PRO A 150 21.68 18.90 22.30
CA PRO A 150 21.89 19.79 23.45
C PRO A 150 21.11 19.35 24.70
N ASP A 151 19.99 18.64 24.51
CA ASP A 151 19.10 18.13 25.56
C ASP A 151 19.37 16.65 25.93
N ALA A 152 20.47 16.05 25.45
CA ALA A 152 20.71 14.61 25.56
C ALA A 152 20.74 14.11 27.02
N ILE A 153 21.36 14.87 27.93
CA ILE A 153 21.50 14.51 29.35
C ILE A 153 20.13 14.54 30.04
N GLU A 154 19.34 15.59 29.79
CA GLU A 154 18.02 15.77 30.39
C GLU A 154 17.06 14.65 29.96
N ILE A 155 17.01 14.35 28.66
CA ILE A 155 16.16 13.29 28.11
C ILE A 155 16.49 11.94 28.74
N ARG A 156 17.78 11.60 28.87
CA ARG A 156 18.23 10.31 29.43
C ARG A 156 17.90 10.19 30.92
N SER A 157 18.10 11.27 31.68
CA SER A 157 17.74 11.32 33.10
C SER A 157 16.25 11.08 33.29
N LYS A 158 15.40 11.79 32.54
CA LYS A 158 13.95 11.67 32.60
C LYS A 158 13.46 10.27 32.18
N ALA A 159 14.00 9.74 31.08
CA ALA A 159 13.68 8.39 30.61
C ALA A 159 14.09 7.30 31.63
N GLY A 160 15.25 7.45 32.28
CA GLY A 160 15.73 6.56 33.33
C GLY A 160 14.83 6.56 34.56
N GLN A 161 14.39 7.73 35.01
CA GLN A 161 13.42 7.86 36.11
C GLN A 161 12.10 7.15 35.80
N ILE A 162 11.53 7.38 34.61
CA ILE A 162 10.28 6.74 34.18
C ILE A 162 10.45 5.21 34.14
N GLY A 163 11.53 4.72 33.52
CA GLY A 163 11.80 3.29 33.42
C GLY A 163 12.00 2.62 34.79
N GLY A 164 12.75 3.26 35.69
CA GLY A 164 12.97 2.77 37.06
C GLY A 164 11.69 2.76 37.90
N THR A 165 10.84 3.79 37.74
CA THR A 165 9.54 3.87 38.45
C THR A 165 8.60 2.75 38.03
N ASN A 166 8.57 2.39 36.75
CA ASN A 166 7.76 1.26 36.26
C ASN A 166 8.29 -0.11 36.70
N ARG A 167 9.59 -0.24 36.94
CA ARG A 167 10.21 -1.47 37.47
C ARG A 167 9.85 -1.72 38.95
N GLN A 168 9.59 -0.67 39.73
CA GLN A 168 9.22 -0.78 41.14
C GLN A 168 7.71 -1.04 41.37
N LYS A 169 6.89 -0.90 40.32
CA LYS A 169 5.43 -1.12 40.37
C LYS A 169 5.01 -2.53 39.94
N ASN A 170 5.93 -3.30 39.37
CA ASN A 170 5.78 -4.72 39.05
C ASN A 170 6.58 -5.55 40.05
#